data_AF-A0A960RUS1-F1
#
_entry.id   AF-A0A960RUS1-F1
#
_cell.length_a   1.000
_cell.length_b   1.000
_cell.length_c   1.000
_cell.angle_alpha   90.00
_cell.angle_beta   90.00
_cell.angle_gamma   90.00
#
_symmetry.space_group_name_H-M   'P 1'
#
loop_
_entity.id
_entity.type
_entity.pdbx_description
1 polymer ?
#
loop_
_entity_poly.entity_id
_entity_poly.type
_entity_poly.pdbx_seq_one_letter_code
_entity_poly.pdbx_strand_id
1 'polypeptide(L)'
;MKLKITSLEERIVLDAAIAAAAADAVHNSDAQGEEASHRDNSSKDNKGDDHNNRHDNDNHDDNHHNPMDDESIIYVDQNANGNHDGSSWNNAYVSLQDALDKAAQTLGADKIWIAEGVYTPENIYAPNGVVGGLGGIATSNLTTFNLPDQVELFGGFKAGMTALNQRNPIAHETVLTGDLLGNDIDDPNDPNYDASRADNAWHVVLIGNDIEQSGATVVMDGLTIERGRAAGVGDGVYFTYNHDYGAGIYVNYDSDLTLNNVTLRNNLAVSDGGGIFSNNSDVLIKDSHIHDNTAYFRGGGYEGFSTFEAPNNPHTMIVEDTLFERNTSFFFGGAIVSEGTYPNEASKMIIKDSMFRDNFALEGGAVVVDSLDTFIDNTVFRDNVASVNAGALATTNVVNTLFGGPSPYRTTVTDSVFENNIAMGNLDDWNFMNAAISTFAPGLAINFSLGGGAVVNYMNGNLDIHDSLFRNNEALNGDGGAILSGNAVSTVFGNLVAAGVETNITDSVFINNKALNGNGGAIAAESLIGYVAPSRAANIINIQDSNFIRNSASDEGNRIWLQDVNATLNDNRVLGRVSGSDIYAANSVVNDISSSNAMDLEEELRLENSLHLLRDSDIILM
;
A
#
# COMPACT_ATOMS: atom_id res chain seq x y z
N MET A 1 -5.42 -16.76 -13.48
CA MET A 1 -5.98 -17.87 -12.69
C MET A 1 -7.42 -17.49 -12.36
N LYS A 2 -8.44 -18.31 -12.66
CA LYS A 2 -9.83 -17.96 -12.31
C LYS A 2 -10.01 -18.17 -10.81
N LEU A 3 -9.95 -17.11 -10.01
CA LEU A 3 -10.64 -17.09 -8.72
C LEU A 3 -12.13 -17.06 -9.05
N LYS A 4 -12.67 -18.27 -9.15
CA LYS A 4 -14.11 -18.47 -9.13
C LYS A 4 -14.42 -18.36 -7.65
N ILE A 5 -15.11 -17.29 -7.25
CA ILE A 5 -15.64 -17.17 -5.90
C ILE A 5 -16.50 -18.41 -5.64
N THR A 6 -15.96 -19.42 -4.98
CA THR A 6 -16.55 -20.78 -4.93
C THR A 6 -16.45 -21.45 -3.58
N SER A 7 -15.61 -20.96 -2.67
CA SER A 7 -15.53 -21.53 -1.34
C SER A 7 -16.45 -20.80 -0.37
N LEU A 8 -16.85 -21.52 0.66
CA LEU A 8 -17.60 -21.03 1.80
C LEU A 8 -16.81 -19.93 2.55
N GLU A 9 -15.49 -19.85 2.34
CA GLU A 9 -14.54 -18.91 2.96
C GLU A 9 -14.80 -17.46 2.56
N GLU A 10 -15.01 -17.15 1.27
CA GLU A 10 -15.31 -15.78 0.82
C GLU A 10 -16.67 -15.29 1.34
N ARG A 11 -17.60 -16.23 1.61
CA ARG A 11 -18.89 -15.91 2.25
C ARG A 11 -18.77 -15.68 3.75
N ILE A 12 -17.82 -16.30 4.43
CA ILE A 12 -17.58 -16.09 5.87
C ILE A 12 -16.85 -14.78 6.11
N VAL A 13 -15.87 -14.43 5.27
CA VAL A 13 -15.25 -13.09 5.30
C VAL A 13 -16.28 -12.02 4.94
N LEU A 14 -17.15 -12.28 3.95
CA LEU A 14 -18.29 -11.41 3.64
C LEU A 14 -19.27 -11.30 4.81
N ASP A 15 -19.64 -12.40 5.48
CA ASP A 15 -20.58 -12.37 6.60
C ASP A 15 -19.97 -11.68 7.84
N ALA A 16 -18.66 -11.82 8.07
CA ALA A 16 -17.92 -11.12 9.12
C ALA A 16 -17.76 -9.62 8.82
N ALA A 17 -17.39 -9.26 7.58
CA ALA A 17 -17.29 -7.88 7.12
C ALA A 17 -18.66 -7.18 7.08
N ILE A 18 -19.72 -7.88 6.64
CA ILE A 18 -21.11 -7.40 6.71
C ILE A 18 -21.54 -7.27 8.18
N ALA A 19 -21.18 -8.18 9.07
CA ALA A 19 -21.53 -8.08 10.49
C ALA A 19 -20.81 -6.92 11.18
N ALA A 20 -19.54 -6.68 10.87
CA ALA A 20 -18.78 -5.51 11.34
C ALA A 20 -19.40 -4.21 10.79
N ALA A 21 -19.63 -4.12 9.49
CA ALA A 21 -20.23 -2.95 8.84
C ALA A 21 -21.67 -2.67 9.29
N ALA A 22 -22.46 -3.71 9.57
CA ALA A 22 -23.83 -3.58 10.06
C ALA A 22 -23.89 -3.10 11.52
N ALA A 23 -22.84 -3.34 12.33
CA ALA A 23 -22.73 -2.76 13.66
C ALA A 23 -22.51 -1.23 13.59
N ASP A 24 -21.69 -0.77 12.65
CA ASP A 24 -21.39 0.65 12.44
C ASP A 24 -22.59 1.47 11.92
N ALA A 25 -23.38 0.89 11.01
CA ALA A 25 -24.57 1.54 10.45
C ALA A 25 -25.69 1.77 11.48
N VAL A 26 -25.73 0.97 12.56
CA VAL A 26 -26.74 1.09 13.63
C VAL A 26 -26.30 2.10 14.70
N HIS A 27 -25.00 2.32 14.91
CA HIS A 27 -24.53 3.30 15.89
C HIS A 27 -24.59 4.75 15.39
N ASN A 28 -24.50 4.97 14.07
CA ASN A 28 -24.49 6.32 13.49
C ASN A 28 -25.88 6.97 13.39
N SER A 29 -26.97 6.22 13.65
CA SER A 29 -28.33 6.81 13.73
C SER A 29 -28.64 7.44 15.09
N ASP A 30 -27.88 7.09 16.13
CA ASP A 30 -28.21 7.46 17.52
C ASP A 30 -27.30 8.56 18.10
N ALA A 31 -26.16 8.87 17.46
CA ALA A 31 -25.18 9.84 17.94
C ALA A 31 -25.36 11.30 17.43
N GLN A 32 -26.36 11.58 16.58
CA GLN A 32 -26.63 12.94 16.09
C GLN A 32 -27.48 13.82 17.05
N GLY A 33 -27.64 13.43 18.31
CA GLY A 33 -28.34 14.22 19.31
C GLY A 33 -27.62 14.23 20.65
N GLU A 34 -27.09 15.39 21.04
CA GLU A 34 -26.42 15.70 22.32
C GLU A 34 -24.94 15.24 22.33
N GLU A 35 -23.91 16.08 22.47
CA GLU A 35 -23.76 17.30 23.25
C GLU A 35 -22.79 18.29 22.57
N ALA A 36 -23.27 19.52 22.37
CA ALA A 36 -22.43 20.70 22.22
C ALA A 36 -22.76 21.64 23.39
N SER A 37 -21.91 21.69 24.43
CA SER A 37 -21.70 22.92 25.21
C SER A 37 -20.56 22.80 26.23
N HIS A 38 -19.80 23.91 26.34
CA HIS A 38 -19.02 24.37 27.49
C HIS A 38 -17.59 23.79 27.65
N ARG A 39 -16.50 24.57 27.67
CA ARG A 39 -16.30 25.99 28.06
C ARG A 39 -15.01 26.57 27.46
N ASP A 40 -15.13 27.79 26.94
CA ASP A 40 -14.10 28.84 26.97
C ASP A 40 -13.64 29.12 28.42
N ASN A 41 -12.33 29.33 28.66
CA ASN A 41 -11.84 30.64 29.12
C ASN A 41 -10.30 30.79 29.18
N SER A 42 -9.84 31.75 28.38
CA SER A 42 -8.82 32.80 28.61
C SER A 42 -7.44 32.53 29.24
N SER A 43 -6.46 32.99 28.45
CA SER A 43 -5.14 33.54 28.80
C SER A 43 -5.11 34.41 30.06
N LYS A 44 -4.04 34.29 30.87
CA LYS A 44 -3.39 35.43 31.53
C LYS A 44 -1.89 35.18 31.76
N ASP A 45 -1.10 36.11 31.23
CA ASP A 45 0.25 36.45 31.66
C ASP A 45 0.33 36.71 33.18
N ASN A 46 1.44 36.33 33.82
CA ASN A 46 2.10 37.24 34.78
C ASN A 46 3.57 36.90 35.02
N LYS A 47 4.41 37.95 34.93
CA LYS A 47 5.83 37.98 35.31
C LYS A 47 6.00 38.48 36.76
N GLY A 48 7.13 38.09 37.38
CA GLY A 48 7.80 38.72 38.54
C GLY A 48 7.35 38.15 39.89
N ASP A 49 8.21 37.78 40.85
CA ASP A 49 9.47 38.37 41.28
C ASP A 49 10.13 37.50 42.37
N ASP A 50 11.41 37.80 42.59
CA ASP A 50 12.40 37.23 43.53
C ASP A 50 11.97 37.04 45.00
N HIS A 51 12.57 36.05 45.67
CA HIS A 51 13.43 36.29 46.84
C HIS A 51 14.23 35.05 47.31
N ASN A 52 15.56 35.24 47.37
CA ASN A 52 16.59 34.41 47.99
C ASN A 52 16.32 33.97 49.43
N ASN A 53 16.76 32.75 49.80
CA ASN A 53 18.00 32.48 50.57
C ASN A 53 17.85 31.26 51.51
N ARG A 54 18.67 30.22 51.32
CA ARG A 54 19.70 29.72 52.27
C ARG A 54 20.05 28.25 52.05
N HIS A 55 21.33 28.04 51.74
CA HIS A 55 22.24 26.98 52.16
C HIS A 55 21.65 25.75 52.86
N ASP A 56 21.97 24.57 52.34
CA ASP A 56 23.06 23.77 52.94
C ASP A 56 23.69 22.83 51.90
N ASN A 57 25.02 22.80 51.94
CA ASN A 57 25.89 21.81 51.30
C ASN A 57 25.58 20.42 51.88
N ASP A 58 25.60 19.39 51.04
CA ASP A 58 26.53 18.28 51.29
C ASP A 58 26.86 17.53 49.99
N ASN A 59 28.18 17.30 49.85
CA ASN A 59 28.85 16.56 48.78
C ASN A 59 28.23 15.19 48.54
N HIS A 60 28.01 14.82 47.28
CA HIS A 60 28.38 13.48 46.82
C HIS A 60 28.74 13.49 45.33
N ASP A 61 30.03 13.23 45.10
CA ASP A 61 30.69 12.73 43.89
C ASP A 61 30.02 12.99 42.53
N ASP A 62 30.51 14.05 41.87
CA ASP A 62 30.48 14.20 40.42
C ASP A 62 31.29 13.07 39.76
N ASN A 63 30.65 11.93 39.53
CA ASN A 63 31.06 11.05 38.45
C ASN A 63 30.27 11.50 37.22
N HIS A 64 30.77 12.56 36.57
CA HIS A 64 30.37 12.96 35.23
C HIS A 64 30.59 11.77 34.28
N HIS A 65 29.55 10.95 34.14
CA HIS A 65 29.43 10.05 33.01
C HIS A 65 29.27 10.94 31.78
N ASN A 66 30.20 10.77 30.86
CA ASN A 66 30.22 11.43 29.57
C ASN A 66 28.96 10.95 28.80
N PRO A 67 28.05 11.82 28.34
CA PRO A 67 26.84 11.38 27.64
C PRO A 67 27.16 11.08 26.16
N MET A 68 28.09 10.16 25.94
CA MET A 68 28.51 9.62 24.63
C MET A 68 28.90 8.12 24.76
N ASP A 69 28.39 7.42 25.79
CA ASP A 69 28.84 6.07 26.12
C ASP A 69 27.89 5.01 25.51
N ASP A 70 28.42 4.33 24.48
CA ASP A 70 28.13 2.99 23.91
C ASP A 70 26.66 2.59 23.63
N GLU A 71 26.34 2.35 22.35
CA GLU A 71 25.12 1.66 21.93
C GLU A 71 24.98 0.34 22.69
N SER A 72 23.89 0.17 23.44
CA SER A 72 23.65 -1.01 24.27
C SER A 72 23.09 -2.14 23.39
N ILE A 73 23.85 -3.23 23.25
CA ILE A 73 23.41 -4.43 22.51
C ILE A 73 22.76 -5.40 23.49
N ILE A 74 21.50 -5.74 23.24
CA ILE A 74 20.72 -6.76 23.95
C ILE A 74 20.66 -8.02 23.09
N TYR A 75 21.08 -9.16 23.63
CA TYR A 75 21.08 -10.43 22.91
C TYR A 75 19.84 -11.26 23.23
N VAL A 76 19.23 -11.87 22.21
CA VAL A 76 18.07 -12.78 22.31
C VAL A 76 18.39 -14.12 21.62
N ASP A 77 18.27 -15.22 22.36
CA ASP A 77 18.43 -16.58 21.86
C ASP A 77 17.61 -17.54 22.73
N GLN A 78 16.54 -18.10 22.16
CA GLN A 78 15.67 -19.10 22.82
C GLN A 78 16.44 -20.34 23.35
N ASN A 79 17.67 -20.58 22.87
CA ASN A 79 18.52 -21.68 23.30
C ASN A 79 19.60 -21.29 24.32
N ALA A 80 19.61 -20.04 24.79
CA ALA A 80 20.59 -19.57 25.77
C ALA A 80 20.46 -20.29 27.12
N ASN A 81 21.59 -20.59 27.76
CA ASN A 81 21.66 -21.40 28.99
C ASN A 81 22.25 -20.64 30.20
N GLY A 82 22.65 -19.38 30.02
CA GLY A 82 23.29 -18.56 31.05
C GLY A 82 22.30 -17.85 31.96
N ASN A 83 22.61 -16.60 32.31
CA ASN A 83 21.84 -15.83 33.29
C ASN A 83 20.53 -15.23 32.75
N HIS A 84 20.33 -15.26 31.42
CA HIS A 84 19.17 -14.65 30.74
C HIS A 84 19.00 -13.16 31.06
N ASP A 85 20.10 -12.40 30.98
CA ASP A 85 20.16 -10.96 31.26
C ASP A 85 20.47 -10.11 30.01
N GLY A 86 20.52 -10.73 28.82
CA GLY A 86 20.74 -10.06 27.55
C GLY A 86 22.18 -9.55 27.33
N SER A 87 23.13 -9.83 28.22
CA SER A 87 24.49 -9.24 28.18
C SER A 87 25.46 -9.85 27.16
N SER A 88 25.14 -11.04 26.63
CA SER A 88 25.94 -11.78 25.64
C SER A 88 25.12 -12.95 25.09
N TRP A 89 25.52 -13.60 24.00
CA TRP A 89 24.84 -14.82 23.52
C TRP A 89 24.67 -15.91 24.58
N ASN A 90 25.64 -16.12 25.47
CA ASN A 90 25.49 -17.12 26.54
C ASN A 90 24.42 -16.72 27.56
N ASN A 91 24.32 -15.43 27.86
CA ASN A 91 23.36 -14.88 28.82
C ASN A 91 22.17 -14.21 28.12
N ALA A 92 21.92 -14.52 26.84
CA ALA A 92 20.88 -13.86 26.06
C ALA A 92 19.51 -14.11 26.70
N TYR A 93 18.59 -13.16 26.53
CA TYR A 93 17.20 -13.41 26.88
C TYR A 93 16.67 -14.57 26.02
N VAL A 94 15.90 -15.47 26.64
CA VAL A 94 15.26 -16.59 25.93
C VAL A 94 13.91 -16.20 25.34
N SER A 95 13.37 -15.06 25.75
CA SER A 95 12.16 -14.44 25.22
C SER A 95 12.53 -13.09 24.59
N LEU A 96 12.00 -12.81 23.39
CA LEU A 96 12.11 -11.47 22.79
C LEU A 96 11.33 -10.44 23.60
N GLN A 97 10.25 -10.86 24.28
CA GLN A 97 9.46 -9.97 25.12
C GLN A 97 10.29 -9.37 26.26
N ASP A 98 11.09 -10.20 26.96
CA ASP A 98 11.96 -9.71 28.05
C ASP A 98 12.99 -8.68 27.56
N ALA A 99 13.49 -8.86 26.33
CA ALA A 99 14.42 -7.91 25.70
C ALA A 99 13.75 -6.60 25.32
N LEU A 100 12.52 -6.64 24.81
CA LEU A 100 11.71 -5.45 24.53
C LEU A 100 11.34 -4.70 25.82
N ASP A 101 10.95 -5.43 26.87
CA ASP A 101 10.66 -4.85 28.18
C ASP A 101 11.91 -4.19 28.79
N LYS A 102 13.09 -4.75 28.53
CA LYS A 102 14.37 -4.16 28.92
C LYS A 102 14.68 -2.89 28.12
N ALA A 103 14.44 -2.91 26.80
CA ALA A 103 14.67 -1.77 25.93
C ALA A 103 13.73 -0.59 26.26
N ALA A 104 12.46 -0.87 26.57
CA ALA A 104 11.49 0.14 26.99
C ALA A 104 11.88 0.90 28.28
N GLN A 105 12.87 0.42 29.04
CA GLN A 105 13.35 1.06 30.27
C GLN A 105 14.60 1.94 30.08
N THR A 106 15.22 1.93 28.90
CA THR A 106 16.40 2.74 28.62
C THR A 106 15.99 4.08 27.99
N LEU A 107 16.89 5.07 28.04
CA LEU A 107 16.65 6.42 27.52
C LEU A 107 17.40 6.68 26.20
N GLY A 108 17.68 5.64 25.41
CA GLY A 108 18.44 5.74 24.17
C GLY A 108 18.21 4.56 23.21
N ALA A 109 18.81 4.65 22.03
CA ALA A 109 18.63 3.64 20.98
C ALA A 109 19.25 2.29 21.36
N ASP A 110 18.40 1.31 21.67
CA ASP A 110 18.83 -0.06 21.99
C ASP A 110 18.83 -0.94 20.74
N LYS A 111 19.90 -1.72 20.58
CA LYS A 111 20.02 -2.71 19.50
C LYS A 111 19.74 -4.09 20.03
N ILE A 112 18.70 -4.74 19.53
CA ILE A 112 18.35 -6.10 19.89
C ILE A 112 18.84 -7.05 18.80
N TRP A 113 19.81 -7.90 19.14
CA TRP A 113 20.35 -8.92 18.24
C TRP A 113 19.68 -10.25 18.53
N ILE A 114 19.00 -10.80 17.53
CA ILE A 114 18.12 -11.96 17.68
C ILE A 114 18.71 -13.14 16.91
N ALA A 115 18.95 -14.25 17.61
CA ALA A 115 19.42 -15.49 17.02
C ALA A 115 18.33 -16.17 16.17
N GLU A 116 18.75 -17.06 15.27
CA GLU A 116 17.89 -17.95 14.49
C GLU A 116 16.85 -18.65 15.36
N GLY A 117 15.61 -18.69 14.88
CA GLY A 117 14.50 -19.22 15.66
C GLY A 117 13.14 -18.69 15.26
N VAL A 118 12.11 -19.27 15.88
CA VAL A 118 10.72 -18.83 15.75
C VAL A 118 10.30 -18.28 17.10
N TYR A 119 9.92 -17.01 17.13
CA TYR A 119 9.55 -16.27 18.33
C TYR A 119 8.08 -15.88 18.24
N THR A 120 7.29 -16.32 19.22
CA THR A 120 5.90 -15.91 19.42
C THR A 120 5.83 -14.81 20.47
N PRO A 121 4.96 -13.80 20.32
CA PRO A 121 4.76 -12.83 21.38
C PRO A 121 4.11 -13.48 22.61
N GLU A 122 4.37 -12.94 23.80
CA GLU A 122 3.96 -13.56 25.07
C GLU A 122 3.00 -12.70 25.90
N ASN A 123 3.00 -11.38 25.68
CA ASN A 123 2.20 -10.42 26.44
C ASN A 123 1.02 -9.88 25.65
N ILE A 124 -0.16 -9.86 26.28
CA ILE A 124 -1.32 -9.12 25.79
C ILE A 124 -1.00 -7.62 25.80
N TYR A 125 -1.29 -6.94 24.69
CA TYR A 125 -1.19 -5.49 24.59
C TYR A 125 -2.14 -4.81 25.57
N ALA A 126 -1.56 -4.17 26.59
CA ALA A 126 -2.29 -3.49 27.65
C ALA A 126 -1.60 -2.18 28.11
N PRO A 127 -1.41 -1.21 27.22
CA PRO A 127 -0.84 0.10 27.57
C PRO A 127 -1.60 0.74 28.73
N ASN A 128 -0.86 1.26 29.71
CA ASN A 128 -1.41 1.83 30.95
C ASN A 128 -2.41 0.91 31.70
N GLY A 129 -2.31 -0.41 31.50
CA GLY A 129 -3.18 -1.41 32.10
C GLY A 129 -4.56 -1.54 31.44
N VAL A 130 -4.77 -0.91 30.28
CA VAL A 130 -6.01 -1.01 29.52
C VAL A 130 -5.81 -1.96 28.34
N VAL A 131 -6.40 -3.15 28.43
CA VAL A 131 -6.26 -4.23 27.43
C VAL A 131 -6.95 -3.81 26.14
N GLY A 132 -6.24 -3.75 25.01
CA GLY A 132 -6.83 -3.38 23.72
C GLY A 132 -7.31 -1.92 23.63
N GLY A 133 -6.62 -1.00 24.31
CA GLY A 133 -6.92 0.43 24.22
C GLY A 133 -8.04 0.92 25.15
N LEU A 134 -8.44 2.20 25.06
CA LEU A 134 -9.36 2.86 26.00
C LEU A 134 -10.75 2.19 26.15
N GLY A 135 -11.18 1.39 25.17
CA GLY A 135 -12.47 0.66 25.17
C GLY A 135 -12.37 -0.85 25.49
N GLY A 136 -11.21 -1.45 25.18
CA GLY A 136 -10.70 -2.76 25.57
C GLY A 136 -11.52 -4.04 25.40
N ILE A 137 -10.98 -4.99 24.63
CA ILE A 137 -11.50 -6.36 24.47
C ILE A 137 -10.47 -7.37 24.97
N ALA A 138 -10.75 -8.07 26.08
CA ALA A 138 -9.83 -9.06 26.62
C ALA A 138 -9.83 -10.36 25.80
N THR A 139 -8.83 -10.55 24.95
CA THR A 139 -8.59 -11.78 24.19
C THR A 139 -7.10 -12.11 24.06
N SER A 140 -6.76 -13.37 23.81
CA SER A 140 -5.38 -13.80 23.55
C SER A 140 -4.83 -13.27 22.22
N ASN A 141 -5.69 -12.96 21.25
CA ASN A 141 -5.26 -12.42 19.95
C ASN A 141 -4.61 -11.02 20.05
N LEU A 142 -4.75 -10.32 21.19
CA LEU A 142 -4.03 -9.07 21.47
C LEU A 142 -2.56 -9.28 21.86
N THR A 143 -2.09 -10.52 21.90
CA THR A 143 -0.69 -10.82 22.16
C THR A 143 0.14 -10.36 20.96
N THR A 144 1.11 -9.47 21.17
CA THR A 144 1.85 -8.81 20.08
C THR A 144 3.27 -8.41 20.52
N PHE A 145 4.18 -8.27 19.56
CA PHE A 145 5.44 -7.57 19.80
C PHE A 145 5.21 -6.07 19.71
N ASN A 146 4.92 -5.45 20.85
CA ASN A 146 4.83 -3.98 20.96
C ASN A 146 6.24 -3.39 21.05
N LEU A 147 6.66 -2.67 20.02
CA LEU A 147 8.03 -2.15 19.94
C LEU A 147 8.12 -0.78 20.64
N PRO A 148 9.05 -0.61 21.60
CA PRO A 148 9.27 0.68 22.23
C PRO A 148 9.91 1.67 21.26
N ASP A 149 9.80 2.96 21.59
CA ASP A 149 10.47 4.02 20.84
C ASP A 149 12.00 3.84 20.81
N GLN A 150 12.62 4.23 19.70
CA GLN A 150 14.06 4.16 19.44
C GLN A 150 14.65 2.74 19.60
N VAL A 151 14.00 1.73 19.02
CA VAL A 151 14.52 0.35 19.04
C VAL A 151 14.94 -0.13 17.65
N GLU A 152 16.07 -0.82 17.58
CA GLU A 152 16.56 -1.47 16.36
C GLU A 152 16.64 -2.98 16.56
N LEU A 153 15.89 -3.77 15.79
CA LEU A 153 15.90 -5.24 15.83
C LEU A 153 16.68 -5.80 14.64
N PHE A 154 17.63 -6.68 14.93
CA PHE A 154 18.48 -7.34 13.93
C PHE A 154 18.36 -8.86 14.03
N GLY A 155 17.79 -9.49 12.99
CA GLY A 155 17.74 -10.95 12.83
C GLY A 155 18.86 -11.50 11.96
N GLY A 156 18.93 -12.83 11.82
CA GLY A 156 19.95 -13.47 10.98
C GLY A 156 21.22 -13.87 11.72
N PHE A 157 21.19 -13.90 13.05
CA PHE A 157 22.35 -14.30 13.86
C PHE A 157 22.35 -15.79 14.19
N LYS A 158 23.56 -16.31 14.36
CA LYS A 158 23.82 -17.54 15.09
C LYS A 158 24.62 -17.22 16.35
N ALA A 159 24.35 -17.95 17.43
CA ALA A 159 25.08 -17.82 18.69
C ALA A 159 26.60 -17.79 18.48
N GLY A 160 27.25 -16.74 18.99
CA GLY A 160 28.69 -16.51 18.89
C GLY A 160 29.12 -15.48 17.84
N MET A 161 28.21 -14.96 17.01
CA MET A 161 28.50 -13.85 16.10
C MET A 161 28.64 -12.52 16.84
N THR A 162 29.69 -11.75 16.59
CA THR A 162 30.02 -10.54 17.37
C THR A 162 29.95 -9.25 16.56
N ALA A 163 29.46 -9.30 15.32
CA ALA A 163 29.37 -8.14 14.43
C ALA A 163 28.18 -8.24 13.47
N LEU A 164 27.56 -7.11 13.13
CA LEU A 164 26.41 -7.03 12.20
C LEU A 164 26.69 -7.65 10.82
N ASN A 165 27.92 -7.52 10.31
CA ASN A 165 28.30 -8.06 9.00
C ASN A 165 28.56 -9.57 9.00
N GLN A 166 28.43 -10.25 10.14
CA GLN A 166 28.47 -11.71 10.23
C GLN A 166 27.09 -12.35 10.05
N ARG A 167 26.01 -11.57 10.16
CA ARG A 167 24.64 -12.04 9.98
C ARG A 167 24.45 -12.65 8.61
N ASN A 168 23.56 -13.64 8.53
CA ASN A 168 23.05 -14.17 7.29
C ASN A 168 21.57 -14.52 7.48
N PRO A 169 20.65 -13.57 7.24
CA PRO A 169 19.22 -13.76 7.44
C PRO A 169 18.61 -14.94 6.67
N ILE A 170 19.20 -15.32 5.53
CA ILE A 170 18.74 -16.49 4.76
C ILE A 170 19.18 -17.80 5.42
N ALA A 171 20.40 -17.86 5.96
CA ALA A 171 20.92 -19.08 6.58
C ALA A 171 20.52 -19.27 8.05
N HIS A 172 20.18 -18.17 8.73
CA HIS A 172 19.91 -18.08 10.16
C HIS A 172 18.60 -17.33 10.41
N GLU A 173 17.52 -17.75 9.76
CA GLU A 173 16.23 -17.07 9.76
C GLU A 173 15.73 -16.81 11.19
N THR A 174 15.34 -15.57 11.44
CA THR A 174 14.70 -15.12 12.67
C THR A 174 13.25 -14.78 12.34
N VAL A 175 12.31 -15.61 12.80
CA VAL A 175 10.88 -15.49 12.51
C VAL A 175 10.15 -14.92 13.71
N LEU A 176 9.44 -13.82 13.53
CA LEU A 176 8.41 -13.32 14.43
C LEU A 176 7.06 -13.79 13.90
N THR A 177 6.35 -14.62 14.66
CA THR A 177 5.10 -15.25 14.19
C THR A 177 3.91 -14.90 15.06
N GLY A 178 2.77 -14.71 14.39
CA GLY A 178 1.46 -14.57 15.03
C GLY A 178 0.79 -15.90 15.39
N ASP A 179 1.27 -17.05 14.89
CA ASP A 179 0.71 -18.38 15.23
C ASP A 179 1.03 -18.74 16.70
N LEU A 180 0.09 -18.46 17.60
CA LEU A 180 0.31 -18.53 19.04
C LEU A 180 0.32 -19.97 19.56
N LEU A 181 -0.39 -20.89 18.89
CA LEU A 181 -0.47 -22.30 19.26
C LEU A 181 0.40 -23.22 18.39
N GLY A 182 1.03 -22.71 17.34
CA GLY A 182 1.89 -23.48 16.43
C GLY A 182 1.09 -24.52 15.64
N ASN A 183 -0.15 -24.21 15.28
CA ASN A 183 -1.15 -25.15 14.78
C ASN A 183 -1.67 -24.80 13.38
N ASP A 184 -1.18 -23.72 12.76
CA ASP A 184 -1.63 -23.29 11.44
C ASP A 184 -1.45 -24.39 10.37
N ILE A 185 -2.45 -24.53 9.51
CA ILE A 185 -2.43 -25.41 8.34
C ILE A 185 -2.09 -24.58 7.10
N ASP A 186 -1.16 -25.06 6.28
CA ASP A 186 -0.72 -24.34 5.06
C ASP A 186 -1.54 -24.66 3.81
N ASP A 187 -2.36 -25.72 3.82
CA ASP A 187 -3.23 -26.05 2.68
C ASP A 187 -4.53 -25.25 2.77
N PRO A 188 -4.75 -24.23 1.91
CA PRO A 188 -5.98 -23.45 1.92
C PRO A 188 -7.23 -24.27 1.55
N ASN A 189 -7.08 -25.51 1.06
CA ASN A 189 -8.22 -26.39 0.78
C ASN A 189 -8.59 -27.32 1.95
N ASP A 190 -7.83 -27.31 3.06
CA ASP A 190 -8.20 -28.08 4.25
C ASP A 190 -9.40 -27.42 4.93
N PRO A 191 -10.47 -28.18 5.29
CA PRO A 191 -11.64 -27.61 5.96
C PRO A 191 -11.34 -26.98 7.33
N ASN A 192 -10.17 -27.23 7.91
CA ASN A 192 -9.73 -26.62 9.17
C ASN A 192 -8.71 -25.49 8.98
N TYR A 193 -8.39 -25.10 7.74
CA TYR A 193 -7.44 -24.00 7.44
C TYR A 193 -7.75 -22.75 8.27
N ASP A 194 -8.97 -22.20 8.15
CA ASP A 194 -9.37 -21.01 8.91
C ASP A 194 -9.42 -21.24 10.42
N ALA A 195 -9.91 -22.41 10.84
CA ALA A 195 -10.05 -22.74 12.25
C ALA A 195 -8.69 -22.90 12.95
N SER A 196 -7.66 -23.30 12.20
CA SER A 196 -6.29 -23.42 12.70
C SER A 196 -5.66 -22.07 13.02
N ARG A 197 -6.08 -21.00 12.32
CA ARG A 197 -5.56 -19.62 12.47
C ARG A 197 -6.34 -18.77 13.46
N ALA A 198 -7.24 -19.38 14.23
CA ALA A 198 -8.20 -18.65 15.07
C ALA A 198 -7.55 -18.02 16.30
N ASP A 199 -6.46 -18.62 16.79
CA ASP A 199 -5.70 -18.14 17.93
C ASP A 199 -4.64 -17.08 17.55
N ASN A 200 -4.34 -16.91 16.26
CA ASN A 200 -3.26 -16.06 15.81
C ASN A 200 -3.37 -14.62 16.35
N ALA A 201 -2.23 -14.02 16.67
CA ALA A 201 -2.13 -12.61 17.00
C ALA A 201 -2.81 -11.76 15.91
N TRP A 202 -3.60 -10.77 16.34
CA TRP A 202 -4.21 -9.82 15.40
C TRP A 202 -3.14 -9.00 14.69
N HIS A 203 -2.14 -8.54 15.42
CA HIS A 203 -0.95 -7.90 14.88
C HIS A 203 0.27 -8.63 15.39
N VAL A 204 1.16 -9.11 14.51
CA VAL A 204 2.43 -9.71 14.95
C VAL A 204 3.28 -8.64 15.62
N VAL A 205 3.36 -7.46 15.00
CA VAL A 205 4.12 -6.29 15.48
C VAL A 205 3.20 -5.07 15.56
N LEU A 206 3.32 -4.31 16.65
CA LEU A 206 2.62 -3.05 16.86
C LEU A 206 3.63 -1.93 17.15
N ILE A 207 3.44 -0.79 16.48
CA ILE A 207 4.29 0.40 16.59
C ILE A 207 3.43 1.64 16.84
N GLY A 208 3.81 2.43 17.86
CA GLY A 208 3.05 3.56 18.37
C GLY A 208 2.20 3.17 19.60
N ASN A 209 1.81 4.16 20.40
CA ASN A 209 1.01 3.98 21.61
C ASN A 209 -0.39 4.55 21.43
N ASP A 210 -1.40 3.69 21.49
CA ASP A 210 -2.80 4.07 21.24
C ASP A 210 -3.48 4.83 22.38
N ILE A 211 -3.00 4.64 23.62
CA ILE A 211 -3.51 5.36 24.80
C ILE A 211 -2.88 6.75 24.90
N GLU A 212 -1.56 6.82 24.74
CA GLU A 212 -0.83 8.09 24.83
C GLU A 212 -0.87 8.90 23.53
N GLN A 213 -1.23 8.25 22.42
CA GLN A 213 -1.24 8.80 21.06
C GLN A 213 0.12 9.39 20.72
N SER A 214 1.16 8.58 20.93
CA SER A 214 2.56 8.92 20.67
C SER A 214 3.20 7.94 19.71
N GLY A 215 3.99 8.48 18.78
CA GLY A 215 4.73 7.70 17.78
C GLY A 215 5.98 7.05 18.34
N ALA A 216 6.56 6.16 17.55
CA ALA A 216 7.82 5.49 17.83
C ALA A 216 8.71 5.47 16.58
N THR A 217 10.03 5.58 16.78
CA THR A 217 11.04 5.35 15.74
C THR A 217 11.60 3.94 15.86
N VAL A 218 11.43 3.12 14.83
CA VAL A 218 11.79 1.70 14.84
C VAL A 218 12.55 1.29 13.59
N VAL A 219 13.59 0.46 13.76
CA VAL A 219 14.27 -0.23 12.66
C VAL A 219 14.14 -1.74 12.83
N MET A 220 13.78 -2.43 11.76
CA MET A 220 13.82 -3.90 11.69
C MET A 220 14.67 -4.33 10.49
N ASP A 221 15.66 -5.19 10.74
CA ASP A 221 16.60 -5.65 9.74
C ASP A 221 16.83 -7.17 9.79
N GLY A 222 16.54 -7.87 8.69
CA GLY A 222 16.86 -9.31 8.56
C GLY A 222 15.89 -10.22 9.32
N LEU A 223 14.61 -9.83 9.41
CA LEU A 223 13.55 -10.57 10.10
C LEU A 223 12.54 -11.14 9.11
N THR A 224 11.94 -12.28 9.46
CA THR A 224 10.71 -12.77 8.85
C THR A 224 9.55 -12.44 9.79
N ILE A 225 8.47 -11.84 9.29
CA ILE A 225 7.26 -11.53 10.06
C ILE A 225 6.08 -12.23 9.38
N GLU A 226 5.38 -13.10 10.11
CA GLU A 226 4.35 -13.95 9.51
C GLU A 226 3.17 -14.33 10.40
N ARG A 227 2.11 -14.82 9.76
CA ARG A 227 0.95 -15.48 10.39
C ARG A 227 0.13 -14.59 11.32
N GLY A 228 0.18 -13.28 11.14
CA GLY A 228 -0.80 -12.37 11.73
C GLY A 228 -2.21 -12.60 11.15
N ARG A 229 -3.23 -12.33 11.96
CA ARG A 229 -4.64 -12.40 11.54
C ARG A 229 -5.45 -11.25 12.15
N ALA A 230 -5.40 -10.05 11.59
CA ALA A 230 -6.16 -8.90 12.06
C ALA A 230 -7.66 -9.12 11.77
N ALA A 231 -8.36 -9.70 12.74
CA ALA A 231 -9.77 -10.05 12.69
C ALA A 231 -10.53 -9.54 13.94
N GLY A 232 -9.93 -8.58 14.65
CA GLY A 232 -10.57 -7.97 15.81
C GLY A 232 -11.68 -7.02 15.41
N VAL A 233 -12.60 -6.80 16.34
CA VAL A 233 -13.70 -5.83 16.19
C VAL A 233 -13.21 -4.44 16.55
N GLY A 234 -13.47 -3.45 15.69
CA GLY A 234 -13.35 -2.04 16.02
C GLY A 234 -14.45 -1.57 16.97
N ASP A 235 -14.22 -0.46 17.67
CA ASP A 235 -15.19 0.14 18.60
C ASP A 235 -16.24 1.05 17.91
N GLY A 236 -16.22 1.10 16.57
CA GLY A 236 -17.08 1.96 15.75
C GLY A 236 -16.67 3.44 15.73
N VAL A 237 -15.58 3.81 16.41
CA VAL A 237 -14.94 5.11 16.27
C VAL A 237 -13.82 4.98 15.23
N TYR A 238 -13.98 5.66 14.09
CA TYR A 238 -13.02 5.61 12.98
C TYR A 238 -11.58 5.82 13.48
N PHE A 239 -10.72 4.84 13.19
CA PHE A 239 -9.26 4.86 13.40
C PHE A 239 -8.77 4.90 14.86
N THR A 240 -9.65 4.69 15.84
CA THR A 240 -9.24 4.46 17.23
C THR A 240 -9.53 3.01 17.61
N TYR A 241 -8.49 2.27 18.02
CA TYR A 241 -8.63 0.93 18.60
C TYR A 241 -9.23 -0.14 17.68
N ASN A 242 -8.89 -0.10 16.37
CA ASN A 242 -9.34 -1.13 15.44
C ASN A 242 -8.24 -2.16 15.16
N HIS A 243 -8.60 -3.44 15.29
CA HIS A 243 -7.70 -4.58 15.21
C HIS A 243 -7.99 -5.48 13.99
N ASP A 244 -8.60 -4.90 12.97
CA ASP A 244 -8.88 -5.52 11.66
C ASP A 244 -7.90 -5.09 10.55
N TYR A 245 -6.94 -4.21 10.87
CA TYR A 245 -5.88 -3.71 9.98
C TYR A 245 -4.51 -4.28 10.31
N GLY A 246 -3.56 -4.29 9.36
CA GLY A 246 -2.13 -4.44 9.66
C GLY A 246 -1.80 -5.75 10.38
N ALA A 247 -2.08 -6.89 9.75
CA ALA A 247 -1.99 -8.17 10.45
C ALA A 247 -0.53 -8.56 10.75
N GLY A 248 0.39 -8.31 9.83
CA GLY A 248 1.81 -8.45 10.11
C GLY A 248 2.32 -7.31 11.00
N ILE A 249 2.17 -6.08 10.52
CA ILE A 249 2.66 -4.86 11.18
C ILE A 249 1.57 -3.80 11.17
N TYR A 250 1.26 -3.26 12.36
CA TYR A 250 0.39 -2.11 12.53
C TYR A 250 1.19 -0.90 13.02
N VAL A 251 1.15 0.22 12.28
CA VAL A 251 1.92 1.44 12.54
C VAL A 251 0.98 2.64 12.64
N ASN A 252 1.09 3.44 13.70
CA ASN A 252 0.20 4.58 13.91
C ASN A 252 0.87 5.72 14.71
N TYR A 253 0.18 6.86 14.82
CA TYR A 253 0.52 8.00 15.69
C TYR A 253 1.82 8.73 15.34
N ASP A 254 2.04 9.09 14.07
CA ASP A 254 3.27 9.79 13.63
C ASP A 254 4.54 8.98 13.92
N SER A 255 4.48 7.66 13.71
CA SER A 255 5.62 6.76 13.88
C SER A 255 6.52 6.75 12.64
N ASP A 256 7.79 6.41 12.84
CA ASP A 256 8.80 6.22 11.80
C ASP A 256 9.24 4.75 11.78
N LEU A 257 8.91 4.03 10.70
CA LEU A 257 9.30 2.63 10.53
C LEU A 257 10.29 2.47 9.37
N THR A 258 11.44 1.85 9.65
CA THR A 258 12.36 1.36 8.62
C THR A 258 12.44 -0.16 8.62
N LEU A 259 12.12 -0.78 7.48
CA LEU A 259 12.28 -2.20 7.20
C LEU A 259 13.44 -2.40 6.21
N ASN A 260 14.46 -3.16 6.59
CA ASN A 260 15.57 -3.54 5.72
C ASN A 260 15.68 -5.06 5.63
N ASN A 261 15.77 -5.64 4.44
CA ASN A 261 15.99 -7.08 4.32
C ASN A 261 14.98 -7.92 5.12
N VAL A 262 13.71 -7.50 5.08
CA VAL A 262 12.61 -8.15 5.80
C VAL A 262 11.83 -9.02 4.84
N THR A 263 11.41 -10.19 5.32
CA THR A 263 10.38 -11.00 4.67
C THR A 263 9.06 -10.83 5.42
N LEU A 264 8.00 -10.39 4.75
CA LEU A 264 6.67 -10.27 5.35
C LEU A 264 5.69 -11.15 4.60
N ARG A 265 5.14 -12.17 5.26
CA ARG A 265 4.35 -13.19 4.55
C ARG A 265 3.21 -13.83 5.31
N ASN A 266 2.25 -14.36 4.55
CA ASN A 266 1.13 -15.17 5.08
C ASN A 266 0.27 -14.45 6.13
N ASN A 267 0.27 -13.12 6.13
CA ASN A 267 -0.53 -12.31 7.03
C ASN A 267 -1.90 -12.03 6.41
N LEU A 268 -2.95 -12.01 7.24
CA LEU A 268 -4.34 -11.86 6.80
C LEU A 268 -5.05 -10.75 7.59
N ALA A 269 -5.45 -9.68 6.91
CA ALA A 269 -6.31 -8.64 7.48
C ALA A 269 -7.75 -8.78 6.97
N VAL A 270 -8.74 -8.71 7.87
CA VAL A 270 -10.16 -8.67 7.45
C VAL A 270 -10.57 -7.28 6.97
N SER A 271 -9.74 -6.26 7.19
CA SER A 271 -9.93 -4.93 6.63
C SER A 271 -8.82 -4.56 5.65
N ASP A 272 -7.83 -3.76 6.05
CA ASP A 272 -6.77 -3.24 5.18
C ASP A 272 -5.37 -3.62 5.67
N GLY A 273 -4.40 -3.67 4.74
CA GLY A 273 -2.99 -3.87 5.09
C GLY A 273 -2.72 -5.28 5.60
N GLY A 274 -2.88 -6.29 4.74
CA GLY A 274 -2.66 -7.69 5.11
C GLY A 274 -1.28 -7.91 5.72
N GLY A 275 -0.24 -7.40 5.05
CA GLY A 275 1.10 -7.32 5.61
C GLY A 275 1.25 -6.14 6.57
N ILE A 276 1.18 -4.92 6.05
CA ILE A 276 1.44 -3.67 6.78
C ILE A 276 0.22 -2.76 6.66
N PHE A 277 -0.18 -2.15 7.77
CA PHE A 277 -1.01 -0.97 7.76
C PHE A 277 -0.26 0.17 8.45
N SER A 278 -0.17 1.33 7.81
CA SER A 278 0.36 2.54 8.42
C SER A 278 -0.62 3.69 8.31
N ASN A 279 -0.93 4.31 9.44
CA ASN A 279 -1.76 5.52 9.49
C ASN A 279 -0.95 6.69 10.02
N ASN A 280 -0.88 7.78 9.24
CA ASN A 280 -0.14 9.00 9.57
C ASN A 280 1.26 8.68 10.09
N SER A 281 2.05 7.98 9.30
CA SER A 281 3.37 7.48 9.71
C SER A 281 4.26 7.39 8.50
N ASP A 282 5.56 7.61 8.70
CA ASP A 282 6.55 7.46 7.64
C ASP A 282 7.06 6.01 7.64
N VAL A 283 7.01 5.38 6.46
CA VAL A 283 7.43 3.98 6.30
C VAL A 283 8.43 3.89 5.15
N LEU A 284 9.61 3.35 5.45
CA LEU A 284 10.62 2.97 4.46
C LEU A 284 10.72 1.44 4.41
N ILE A 285 10.42 0.86 3.26
CA ILE A 285 10.60 -0.55 2.95
C ILE A 285 11.75 -0.68 1.95
N LYS A 286 12.80 -1.41 2.34
CA LYS A 286 13.99 -1.55 1.54
C LYS A 286 14.54 -2.97 1.50
N ASP A 287 15.06 -3.39 0.35
CA ASP A 287 15.75 -4.68 0.16
C ASP A 287 14.88 -5.87 0.63
N SER A 288 13.55 -5.76 0.53
CA SER A 288 12.61 -6.63 1.25
C SER A 288 11.79 -7.50 0.29
N HIS A 289 11.14 -8.52 0.85
CA HIS A 289 10.22 -9.40 0.13
C HIS A 289 8.88 -9.48 0.86
N ILE A 290 7.86 -8.86 0.27
CA ILE A 290 6.50 -8.81 0.81
C ILE A 290 5.63 -9.74 -0.03
N HIS A 291 5.21 -10.89 0.51
CA HIS A 291 4.56 -11.89 -0.32
C HIS A 291 3.49 -12.73 0.37
N ASP A 292 2.53 -13.21 -0.43
CA ASP A 292 1.44 -14.08 0.06
C ASP A 292 0.66 -13.46 1.23
N ASN A 293 0.58 -12.13 1.30
CA ASN A 293 -0.26 -11.42 2.26
C ASN A 293 -1.64 -11.13 1.66
N THR A 294 -2.67 -11.18 2.50
CA THR A 294 -4.06 -11.03 2.07
C THR A 294 -4.78 -9.96 2.90
N ALA A 295 -5.49 -9.06 2.23
CA ALA A 295 -6.44 -8.15 2.84
C ALA A 295 -7.83 -8.38 2.23
N TYR A 296 -8.89 -8.06 2.97
CA TYR A 296 -10.22 -8.06 2.36
C TYR A 296 -10.42 -6.78 1.57
N PHE A 297 -10.31 -5.60 2.18
CA PHE A 297 -10.58 -4.35 1.49
C PHE A 297 -9.39 -3.88 0.66
N ARG A 298 -8.29 -3.43 1.29
CA ARG A 298 -7.21 -2.75 0.57
C ARG A 298 -5.83 -3.20 0.99
N GLY A 299 -4.89 -3.12 0.05
CA GLY A 299 -3.46 -3.27 0.32
C GLY A 299 -3.12 -4.64 0.89
N GLY A 300 -3.17 -5.69 0.06
CA GLY A 300 -2.85 -7.05 0.53
C GLY A 300 -1.46 -7.13 1.17
N GLY A 301 -0.47 -6.46 0.58
CA GLY A 301 0.87 -6.31 1.15
C GLY A 301 0.99 -5.11 2.09
N TYR A 302 0.60 -3.92 1.63
CA TYR A 302 0.74 -2.66 2.37
C TYR A 302 -0.42 -1.69 2.10
N GLU A 303 -1.04 -1.20 3.17
CA GLU A 303 -1.93 -0.04 3.16
C GLU A 303 -1.24 1.16 3.83
N GLY A 304 -1.07 2.24 3.09
CA GLY A 304 -0.52 3.49 3.58
C GLY A 304 -1.56 4.61 3.57
N PHE A 305 -2.00 5.04 4.75
CA PHE A 305 -3.08 5.99 4.92
C PHE A 305 -2.58 7.28 5.60
N SER A 306 -2.79 8.45 4.98
CA SER A 306 -2.31 9.75 5.48
C SER A 306 -3.44 10.77 5.63
N THR A 307 -4.24 10.67 6.70
CA THR A 307 -5.50 11.42 6.85
C THR A 307 -5.89 11.75 8.32
N PHE A 308 -6.83 12.69 8.49
CA PHE A 308 -7.58 13.00 9.74
C PHE A 308 -6.85 13.51 10.99
N GLU A 309 -5.52 13.55 11.03
CA GLU A 309 -4.75 14.17 12.14
C GLU A 309 -4.37 15.63 11.88
N ALA A 310 -3.58 16.22 12.79
CA ALA A 310 -3.21 17.63 12.83
C ALA A 310 -2.87 18.23 11.44
N PRO A 311 -3.43 19.41 11.08
CA PRO A 311 -3.27 19.95 9.74
C PRO A 311 -1.82 20.30 9.41
N ASN A 312 -1.41 19.97 8.18
CA ASN A 312 -0.05 20.18 7.63
C ASN A 312 1.01 19.24 8.21
N ASN A 313 0.67 17.97 8.46
CA ASN A 313 1.62 16.92 8.79
C ASN A 313 1.72 15.91 7.64
N PRO A 314 2.49 16.19 6.58
CA PRO A 314 2.61 15.27 5.46
C PRO A 314 3.47 14.06 5.82
N HIS A 315 3.07 12.90 5.30
CA HIS A 315 3.77 11.64 5.51
C HIS A 315 4.31 11.08 4.20
N THR A 316 5.43 10.38 4.29
CA THR A 316 6.16 9.84 3.15
C THR A 316 6.27 8.33 3.27
N MET A 317 5.76 7.64 2.25
CA MET A 317 5.83 6.20 2.12
C MET A 317 6.83 5.87 1.01
N ILE A 318 7.82 5.05 1.31
CA ILE A 318 8.95 4.76 0.41
C ILE A 318 9.14 3.24 0.28
N VAL A 319 9.23 2.78 -0.96
CA VAL A 319 9.57 1.41 -1.33
C VAL A 319 10.76 1.43 -2.28
N GLU A 320 11.86 0.81 -1.88
CA GLU A 320 13.11 0.74 -2.65
C GLU A 320 13.61 -0.71 -2.72
N ASP A 321 14.13 -1.14 -3.86
CA ASP A 321 14.82 -2.44 -3.98
C ASP A 321 13.98 -3.64 -3.46
N THR A 322 12.66 -3.60 -3.64
CA THR A 322 11.73 -4.51 -2.95
C THR A 322 10.87 -5.30 -3.93
N LEU A 323 10.58 -6.55 -3.57
CA LEU A 323 9.65 -7.43 -4.30
C LEU A 323 8.32 -7.57 -3.56
N PHE A 324 7.23 -7.20 -4.22
CA PHE A 324 5.86 -7.54 -3.85
C PHE A 324 5.34 -8.66 -4.73
N GLU A 325 5.10 -9.82 -4.13
CA GLU A 325 4.74 -11.03 -4.88
C GLU A 325 3.51 -11.74 -4.32
N ARG A 326 2.55 -12.11 -5.18
CA ARG A 326 1.35 -12.90 -4.79
C ARG A 326 0.57 -12.29 -3.62
N ASN A 327 0.65 -10.98 -3.43
CA ASN A 327 -0.22 -10.30 -2.47
C ASN A 327 -1.60 -10.12 -3.09
N THR A 328 -2.61 -10.29 -2.26
CA THR A 328 -4.01 -10.28 -2.70
C THR A 328 -4.83 -9.34 -1.83
N SER A 329 -5.62 -8.48 -2.46
CA SER A 329 -6.74 -7.84 -1.80
C SER A 329 -8.03 -8.22 -2.51
N PHE A 330 -9.18 -8.13 -1.85
CA PHE A 330 -10.43 -8.28 -2.58
C PHE A 330 -10.68 -7.03 -3.40
N PHE A 331 -10.70 -5.82 -2.83
CA PHE A 331 -11.14 -4.63 -3.58
C PHE A 331 -10.02 -3.91 -4.33
N PHE A 332 -9.05 -3.33 -3.63
CA PHE A 332 -8.09 -2.41 -4.24
C PHE A 332 -6.66 -2.79 -3.90
N GLY A 333 -5.77 -2.74 -4.90
CA GLY A 333 -4.33 -2.87 -4.70
C GLY A 333 -3.92 -4.19 -4.07
N GLY A 334 -3.64 -5.19 -4.91
CA GLY A 334 -3.25 -6.51 -4.41
C GLY A 334 -1.98 -6.44 -3.55
N ALA A 335 -1.03 -5.61 -3.97
CA ALA A 335 0.20 -5.32 -3.24
C ALA A 335 0.08 -4.09 -2.36
N ILE A 336 -0.15 -2.91 -2.95
CA ILE A 336 -0.11 -1.63 -2.24
C ILE A 336 -1.37 -0.84 -2.52
N VAL A 337 -1.93 -0.24 -1.48
CA VAL A 337 -2.77 0.93 -1.62
C VAL A 337 -2.17 2.06 -0.80
N SER A 338 -2.14 3.26 -1.39
CA SER A 338 -1.69 4.47 -0.72
C SER A 338 -2.72 5.55 -0.92
N GLU A 339 -3.20 6.14 0.17
CA GLU A 339 -4.25 7.16 0.16
C GLU A 339 -3.79 8.38 0.98
N GLY A 340 -3.95 9.57 0.40
CA GLY A 340 -3.67 10.84 1.05
C GLY A 340 -4.90 11.73 1.01
N THR A 341 -5.09 12.56 2.04
CA THR A 341 -6.23 13.48 2.05
C THR A 341 -5.86 14.86 2.53
N TYR A 342 -6.73 15.82 2.23
CA TYR A 342 -6.79 17.08 2.95
C TYR A 342 -6.85 16.81 4.47
N PRO A 343 -6.09 17.52 5.31
CA PRO A 343 -5.22 18.68 5.01
C PRO A 343 -3.74 18.35 4.68
N ASN A 344 -3.35 17.08 4.54
CA ASN A 344 -1.96 16.66 4.38
C ASN A 344 -1.57 16.50 2.90
N GLU A 345 -1.84 17.55 2.10
CA GLU A 345 -1.68 17.56 0.64
C GLU A 345 -0.22 17.35 0.14
N ALA A 346 0.76 17.40 1.03
CA ALA A 346 2.17 17.16 0.71
C ALA A 346 2.63 15.72 1.00
N SER A 347 1.72 14.84 1.45
CA SER A 347 2.00 13.41 1.57
C SER A 347 2.29 12.79 0.21
N LYS A 348 3.15 11.77 0.19
CA LYS A 348 3.63 11.18 -1.06
C LYS A 348 3.99 9.70 -0.93
N MET A 349 3.94 9.01 -2.07
CA MET A 349 4.42 7.65 -2.26
C MET A 349 5.58 7.65 -3.25
N ILE A 350 6.66 6.95 -2.90
CA ILE A 350 7.84 6.80 -3.73
C ILE A 350 8.12 5.31 -3.89
N ILE A 351 8.15 4.82 -5.13
CA ILE A 351 8.48 3.44 -5.48
C ILE A 351 9.66 3.48 -6.44
N LYS A 352 10.76 2.80 -6.10
CA LYS A 352 11.97 2.75 -6.93
C LYS A 352 12.58 1.37 -6.96
N ASP A 353 13.19 1.05 -8.10
CA ASP A 353 14.04 -0.15 -8.23
C ASP A 353 13.33 -1.41 -7.70
N SER A 354 12.03 -1.51 -7.93
CA SER A 354 11.18 -2.52 -7.27
C SER A 354 10.43 -3.38 -8.29
N MET A 355 9.89 -4.50 -7.82
CA MET A 355 9.12 -5.42 -8.65
C MET A 355 7.78 -5.79 -7.98
N PHE A 356 6.71 -5.72 -8.76
CA PHE A 356 5.37 -6.18 -8.40
C PHE A 356 5.00 -7.33 -9.32
N ARG A 357 4.90 -8.55 -8.78
CA ARG A 357 4.54 -9.72 -9.59
C ARG A 357 3.43 -10.60 -9.03
N ASP A 358 2.61 -11.13 -9.92
CA ASP A 358 1.55 -12.08 -9.57
C ASP A 358 0.56 -11.57 -8.50
N ASN A 359 0.43 -10.25 -8.32
CA ASN A 359 -0.51 -9.68 -7.35
C ASN A 359 -1.93 -9.64 -7.94
N PHE A 360 -2.93 -9.70 -7.06
CA PHE A 360 -4.34 -9.78 -7.46
C PHE A 360 -5.25 -8.84 -6.65
N ALA A 361 -6.16 -8.16 -7.34
CA ALA A 361 -7.26 -7.40 -6.73
C ALA A 361 -8.48 -7.32 -7.67
N LEU A 362 -9.60 -6.73 -7.23
CA LEU A 362 -10.65 -6.32 -8.17
C LEU A 362 -10.16 -5.13 -9.02
N GLU A 363 -9.55 -4.11 -8.42
CA GLU A 363 -8.98 -2.95 -9.11
C GLU A 363 -7.51 -2.72 -8.71
N GLY A 364 -6.66 -2.42 -9.69
CA GLY A 364 -5.23 -2.20 -9.44
C GLY A 364 -4.57 -3.48 -8.96
N GLY A 365 -4.37 -4.45 -9.85
CA GLY A 365 -3.92 -5.79 -9.47
C GLY A 365 -2.66 -5.79 -8.58
N ALA A 366 -1.79 -4.79 -8.74
CA ALA A 366 -0.70 -4.52 -7.81
C ALA A 366 -0.95 -3.29 -6.93
N VAL A 367 -1.06 -2.10 -7.53
CA VAL A 367 -0.98 -0.82 -6.82
C VAL A 367 -2.21 0.03 -7.10
N VAL A 368 -2.77 0.63 -6.04
CA VAL A 368 -3.70 1.75 -6.17
C VAL A 368 -3.14 2.94 -5.41
N VAL A 369 -3.15 4.12 -6.04
CA VAL A 369 -2.85 5.38 -5.36
C VAL A 369 -4.02 6.34 -5.50
N ASP A 370 -4.42 6.95 -4.39
CA ASP A 370 -5.51 7.91 -4.36
C ASP A 370 -5.10 9.19 -3.62
N SER A 371 -5.21 10.32 -4.32
CA SER A 371 -5.21 11.64 -3.69
C SER A 371 -3.87 12.00 -2.99
N LEU A 372 -2.74 11.57 -3.55
CA LEU A 372 -1.39 11.97 -3.13
C LEU A 372 -0.40 11.96 -4.31
N ASP A 373 0.69 12.73 -4.21
CA ASP A 373 1.73 12.74 -5.24
C ASP A 373 2.52 11.43 -5.20
N THR A 374 2.62 10.76 -6.35
CA THR A 374 3.25 9.45 -6.46
C THR A 374 4.37 9.46 -7.49
N PHE A 375 5.51 8.89 -7.14
CA PHE A 375 6.68 8.75 -8.03
C PHE A 375 7.06 7.28 -8.14
N ILE A 376 7.03 6.73 -9.35
CA ILE A 376 7.40 5.35 -9.66
C ILE A 376 8.53 5.39 -10.67
N ASP A 377 9.70 4.89 -10.29
CA ASP A 377 10.91 4.94 -11.11
C ASP A 377 11.57 3.56 -11.19
N ASN A 378 12.10 3.21 -12.37
CA ASN A 378 12.81 1.96 -12.63
C ASN A 378 12.13 0.71 -12.01
N THR A 379 10.81 0.60 -12.16
CA THR A 379 9.99 -0.41 -11.48
C THR A 379 9.32 -1.34 -12.48
N VAL A 380 9.21 -2.62 -12.12
CA VAL A 380 8.63 -3.66 -12.97
C VAL A 380 7.29 -4.15 -12.41
N PHE A 381 6.23 -4.03 -13.18
CA PHE A 381 4.91 -4.63 -12.93
C PHE A 381 4.71 -5.80 -13.88
N ARG A 382 4.76 -7.02 -13.38
CA ARG A 382 4.72 -8.23 -14.20
C ARG A 382 3.63 -9.21 -13.76
N ASP A 383 2.85 -9.72 -14.71
CA ASP A 383 1.88 -10.80 -14.47
C ASP A 383 0.83 -10.48 -13.37
N ASN A 384 0.58 -9.20 -13.07
CA ASN A 384 -0.46 -8.80 -12.11
C ASN A 384 -1.84 -8.86 -12.78
N VAL A 385 -2.86 -9.16 -11.98
CA VAL A 385 -4.22 -9.37 -12.49
C VAL A 385 -5.24 -8.61 -11.68
N ALA A 386 -6.08 -7.84 -12.36
CA ALA A 386 -7.26 -7.23 -11.78
C ALA A 386 -8.54 -7.85 -12.37
N SER A 387 -9.52 -8.15 -11.53
CA SER A 387 -10.79 -8.71 -12.02
C SER A 387 -11.64 -7.66 -12.76
N VAL A 388 -11.54 -6.39 -12.40
CA VAL A 388 -12.32 -5.28 -12.97
C VAL A 388 -11.46 -4.47 -13.93
N ASN A 389 -10.49 -3.71 -13.44
CA ASN A 389 -9.71 -2.74 -14.22
C ASN A 389 -8.30 -2.55 -13.62
N ALA A 390 -7.39 -1.94 -14.40
CA ALA A 390 -6.00 -1.70 -13.99
C ALA A 390 -5.27 -2.98 -13.56
N GLY A 391 -4.83 -3.79 -14.52
CA GLY A 391 -4.16 -5.07 -14.19
C GLY A 391 -2.94 -4.91 -13.28
N ALA A 392 -2.29 -3.74 -13.28
CA ALA A 392 -1.19 -3.40 -12.39
C ALA A 392 -1.49 -2.17 -11.51
N LEU A 393 -1.67 -0.99 -12.12
CA LEU A 393 -1.69 0.31 -11.40
C LEU A 393 -2.98 1.07 -11.66
N ALA A 394 -3.72 1.42 -10.62
CA ALA A 394 -4.78 2.42 -10.69
C ALA A 394 -4.32 3.71 -9.99
N THR A 395 -4.57 4.85 -10.63
CA THR A 395 -4.34 6.16 -10.03
C THR A 395 -5.63 6.98 -10.06
N THR A 396 -5.97 7.53 -8.89
CA THR A 396 -7.24 8.20 -8.65
C THR A 396 -7.06 9.43 -7.77
N ASN A 397 -8.09 10.27 -7.70
CA ASN A 397 -8.14 11.42 -6.81
C ASN A 397 -9.55 11.51 -6.18
N VAL A 398 -10.09 10.35 -5.80
CA VAL A 398 -11.46 10.15 -5.29
C VAL A 398 -11.61 10.80 -3.92
N VAL A 399 -10.71 10.50 -2.97
CA VAL A 399 -10.88 10.97 -1.59
C VAL A 399 -10.78 12.50 -1.49
N ASN A 400 -9.86 13.14 -2.20
CA ASN A 400 -9.81 14.60 -2.28
C ASN A 400 -11.05 15.20 -2.96
N THR A 401 -11.55 14.56 -4.02
CA THR A 401 -12.79 14.99 -4.70
C THR A 401 -13.98 14.94 -3.73
N LEU A 402 -14.03 13.95 -2.82
CA LEU A 402 -15.04 13.83 -1.76
C LEU A 402 -14.99 14.99 -0.76
N PHE A 403 -13.79 15.45 -0.40
CA PHE A 403 -13.59 16.43 0.69
C PHE A 403 -13.28 17.85 0.21
N GLY A 404 -13.34 18.11 -1.10
CA GLY A 404 -13.29 19.44 -1.70
C GLY A 404 -11.92 20.11 -1.63
N GLY A 405 -10.84 19.32 -1.63
CA GLY A 405 -9.49 19.88 -1.60
C GLY A 405 -9.06 20.48 -2.96
N PRO A 406 -8.08 21.40 -2.94
CA PRO A 406 -7.81 22.33 -4.05
C PRO A 406 -6.86 21.81 -5.14
N SER A 407 -6.18 20.68 -4.96
CA SER A 407 -5.04 20.28 -5.82
C SER A 407 -5.30 19.01 -6.63
N PRO A 408 -4.98 18.99 -7.94
CA PRO A 408 -4.88 17.74 -8.69
C PRO A 408 -3.54 17.07 -8.37
N TYR A 409 -3.58 15.90 -7.74
CA TYR A 409 -2.37 15.11 -7.47
C TYR A 409 -1.85 14.45 -8.73
N ARG A 410 -0.55 14.14 -8.73
CA ARG A 410 0.14 13.62 -9.90
C ARG A 410 0.86 12.31 -9.59
N THR A 411 0.58 11.32 -10.42
CA THR A 411 1.38 10.09 -10.50
C THR A 411 2.36 10.24 -11.66
N THR A 412 3.65 10.11 -11.37
CA THR A 412 4.73 10.15 -12.36
C THR A 412 5.39 8.78 -12.44
N VAL A 413 5.45 8.21 -13.63
CA VAL A 413 6.01 6.88 -13.90
C VAL A 413 7.16 7.00 -14.91
N THR A 414 8.34 6.53 -14.54
CA THR A 414 9.59 6.76 -15.27
C THR A 414 10.37 5.47 -15.38
N ASP A 415 11.03 5.24 -16.53
CA ASP A 415 11.94 4.11 -16.75
C ASP A 415 11.35 2.73 -16.35
N SER A 416 10.03 2.57 -16.42
CA SER A 416 9.32 1.44 -15.80
C SER A 416 8.77 0.46 -16.85
N VAL A 417 8.54 -0.78 -16.43
CA VAL A 417 8.08 -1.86 -17.31
C VAL A 417 6.76 -2.44 -16.80
N PHE A 418 5.74 -2.44 -17.65
CA PHE A 418 4.46 -3.12 -17.44
C PHE A 418 4.37 -4.29 -18.42
N GLU A 419 4.51 -5.52 -17.92
CA GLU A 419 4.56 -6.74 -18.73
C GLU A 419 3.49 -7.75 -18.32
N ASN A 420 2.72 -8.24 -19.30
CA ASN A 420 1.73 -9.32 -19.13
C ASN A 420 0.66 -9.06 -18.05
N ASN A 421 0.37 -7.80 -17.71
CA ASN A 421 -0.69 -7.50 -16.75
C ASN A 421 -2.07 -7.66 -17.41
N ILE A 422 -3.07 -8.08 -16.64
CA ILE A 422 -4.40 -8.40 -17.15
C ILE A 422 -5.48 -7.68 -16.37
N ALA A 423 -6.33 -6.93 -17.07
CA ALA A 423 -7.63 -6.48 -16.56
C ALA A 423 -8.73 -7.35 -17.16
N MET A 424 -9.47 -8.08 -16.31
CA MET A 424 -10.48 -9.03 -16.79
C MET A 424 -11.80 -8.37 -17.22
N GLY A 425 -12.14 -7.20 -16.69
CA GLY A 425 -13.39 -6.51 -17.01
C GLY A 425 -14.63 -7.29 -16.57
N ASN A 426 -14.60 -7.92 -15.40
CA ASN A 426 -15.72 -8.70 -14.88
C ASN A 426 -16.82 -7.78 -14.35
N LEU A 427 -17.92 -7.68 -15.11
CA LEU A 427 -19.05 -6.82 -14.76
C LEU A 427 -19.79 -7.28 -13.48
N ASP A 428 -19.80 -8.58 -13.18
CA ASP A 428 -20.45 -9.09 -11.96
C ASP A 428 -19.68 -8.62 -10.72
N ASP A 429 -18.35 -8.68 -10.78
CA ASP A 429 -17.50 -8.20 -9.68
C ASP A 429 -17.55 -6.67 -9.57
N TRP A 430 -17.62 -5.95 -10.69
CA TRP A 430 -17.84 -4.51 -10.69
C TRP A 430 -19.18 -4.12 -10.05
N ASN A 431 -20.26 -4.85 -10.35
CA ASN A 431 -21.57 -4.63 -9.72
C ASN A 431 -21.52 -4.94 -8.23
N PHE A 432 -20.82 -6.01 -7.84
CA PHE A 432 -20.61 -6.36 -6.44
C PHE A 432 -19.84 -5.25 -5.70
N MET A 433 -18.75 -4.77 -6.29
CA MET A 433 -17.94 -3.70 -5.73
C MET A 433 -18.76 -2.44 -5.48
N ASN A 434 -19.52 -1.98 -6.47
CA ASN A 434 -20.39 -0.82 -6.31
C ASN A 434 -21.47 -1.04 -5.24
N ALA A 435 -22.05 -2.24 -5.15
CA ALA A 435 -23.03 -2.57 -4.12
C ALA A 435 -22.40 -2.52 -2.71
N ALA A 436 -21.19 -3.05 -2.55
CA ALA A 436 -20.44 -3.01 -1.30
C ALA A 436 -20.13 -1.56 -0.88
N ILE A 437 -19.52 -0.76 -1.77
CA ILE A 437 -19.23 0.67 -1.52
C ILE A 437 -20.50 1.43 -1.12
N SER A 438 -21.62 1.17 -1.81
CA SER A 438 -22.90 1.82 -1.49
C SER A 438 -23.48 1.45 -0.13
N THR A 439 -23.00 0.37 0.50
CA THR A 439 -23.39 -0.01 1.87
C THR A 439 -22.65 0.85 2.90
N PHE A 440 -21.36 1.12 2.68
CA PHE A 440 -20.53 1.96 3.56
C PHE A 440 -20.79 3.46 3.38
N ALA A 441 -21.01 3.88 2.13
CA ALA A 441 -21.33 5.25 1.77
C ALA A 441 -22.60 5.27 0.91
N PRO A 442 -23.79 5.30 1.53
CA PRO A 442 -25.07 5.29 0.81
C PRO A 442 -25.16 6.31 -0.32
N GLY A 443 -25.24 5.81 -1.55
CA GLY A 443 -25.32 6.60 -2.78
C GLY A 443 -23.99 6.75 -3.55
N LEU A 444 -22.85 6.34 -2.99
CA LEU A 444 -21.54 6.37 -3.63
C LEU A 444 -21.40 5.18 -4.58
N ALA A 445 -21.83 5.37 -5.82
CA ALA A 445 -21.52 4.47 -6.93
C ALA A 445 -20.57 5.21 -7.87
N ILE A 446 -19.37 4.69 -8.08
CA ILE A 446 -18.39 5.29 -9.00
C ILE A 446 -18.44 4.46 -10.28
N ASN A 447 -19.02 5.05 -11.32
CA ASN A 447 -19.06 4.44 -12.65
C ASN A 447 -17.86 4.91 -13.44
N PHE A 448 -16.98 3.99 -13.81
CA PHE A 448 -15.86 4.18 -14.72
C PHE A 448 -15.87 3.08 -15.77
N SER A 449 -15.17 3.30 -16.88
CA SER A 449 -15.06 2.30 -17.93
C SER A 449 -14.11 1.16 -17.55
N LEU A 450 -14.41 -0.05 -18.02
CA LEU A 450 -13.59 -1.23 -17.77
C LEU A 450 -12.37 -1.24 -18.70
N GLY A 451 -11.27 -1.84 -18.24
CA GLY A 451 -10.08 -2.05 -19.05
C GLY A 451 -8.80 -1.54 -18.39
N GLY A 452 -7.88 -1.01 -19.19
CA GLY A 452 -6.53 -0.65 -18.74
C GLY A 452 -5.77 -1.89 -18.31
N GLY A 453 -5.40 -2.75 -19.27
CA GLY A 453 -4.76 -4.04 -18.98
C GLY A 453 -3.54 -3.93 -18.07
N ALA A 454 -2.85 -2.79 -18.08
CA ALA A 454 -1.85 -2.43 -17.07
C ALA A 454 -2.32 -1.27 -16.16
N VAL A 455 -2.69 -0.13 -16.74
CA VAL A 455 -2.87 1.13 -16.00
C VAL A 455 -4.25 1.72 -16.23
N VAL A 456 -4.86 2.24 -15.17
CA VAL A 456 -6.03 3.13 -15.26
C VAL A 456 -5.75 4.45 -14.55
N ASN A 457 -6.13 5.57 -15.18
CA ASN A 457 -6.17 6.89 -14.57
C ASN A 457 -7.60 7.45 -14.64
N TYR A 458 -8.19 7.81 -13.49
CA TYR A 458 -9.53 8.38 -13.44
C TYR A 458 -9.78 9.34 -12.28
N MET A 459 -10.92 10.06 -12.34
CA MET A 459 -11.41 10.97 -11.28
C MET A 459 -10.40 12.05 -10.85
N ASN A 460 -10.06 13.03 -11.71
CA ASN A 460 -9.10 14.11 -11.41
C ASN A 460 -7.65 13.66 -11.12
N GLY A 461 -7.26 12.43 -11.48
CA GLY A 461 -5.86 12.00 -11.44
C GLY A 461 -5.07 12.60 -12.61
N ASN A 462 -3.89 13.15 -12.32
CA ASN A 462 -2.91 13.48 -13.35
C ASN A 462 -1.89 12.34 -13.45
N LEU A 463 -1.62 11.88 -14.66
CA LEU A 463 -0.67 10.81 -14.92
C LEU A 463 0.38 11.26 -15.93
N ASP A 464 1.64 11.23 -15.53
CA ASP A 464 2.78 11.41 -16.44
C ASP A 464 3.53 10.10 -16.57
N ILE A 465 3.73 9.62 -17.79
CA ILE A 465 4.51 8.43 -18.11
C ILE A 465 5.61 8.85 -19.07
N HIS A 466 6.86 8.54 -18.74
CA HIS A 466 7.96 8.71 -19.67
C HIS A 466 8.95 7.53 -19.65
N ASP A 467 9.65 7.35 -20.77
CA ASP A 467 10.72 6.35 -20.93
C ASP A 467 10.31 4.91 -20.54
N SER A 468 9.02 4.59 -20.65
CA SER A 468 8.46 3.35 -20.09
C SER A 468 8.03 2.34 -21.16
N LEU A 469 8.03 1.06 -20.81
CA LEU A 469 7.65 -0.05 -21.68
C LEU A 469 6.35 -0.72 -21.23
N PHE A 470 5.38 -0.80 -22.12
CA PHE A 470 4.15 -1.57 -21.96
C PHE A 470 4.12 -2.73 -22.93
N ARG A 471 4.14 -3.95 -22.43
CA ARG A 471 4.21 -5.15 -23.26
C ARG A 471 3.23 -6.23 -22.87
N ASN A 472 2.55 -6.80 -23.87
CA ASN A 472 1.66 -7.95 -23.71
C ASN A 472 0.57 -7.76 -22.64
N ASN A 473 0.22 -6.52 -22.28
CA ASN A 473 -0.86 -6.28 -21.34
C ASN A 473 -2.20 -6.52 -22.05
N GLU A 474 -3.18 -7.04 -21.32
CA GLU A 474 -4.47 -7.43 -21.90
C GLU A 474 -5.65 -6.87 -21.10
N ALA A 475 -6.52 -6.13 -21.77
CA ALA A 475 -7.88 -5.87 -21.31
C ALA A 475 -8.80 -6.91 -21.98
N LEU A 476 -9.38 -7.82 -21.19
CA LEU A 476 -10.21 -8.90 -21.73
C LEU A 476 -11.60 -8.40 -22.12
N ASN A 477 -12.25 -7.61 -21.25
CA ASN A 477 -13.57 -7.03 -21.46
C ASN A 477 -13.55 -5.54 -21.09
N GLY A 478 -12.89 -4.74 -21.91
CA GLY A 478 -12.67 -3.33 -21.64
C GLY A 478 -11.71 -2.71 -22.65
N ASP A 479 -11.57 -1.41 -22.54
CA ASP A 479 -10.79 -0.60 -23.46
C ASP A 479 -9.37 -0.36 -22.91
N GLY A 480 -8.41 -0.04 -23.78
CA GLY A 480 -7.05 0.26 -23.34
C GLY A 480 -6.30 -1.00 -22.93
N GLY A 481 -5.78 -1.75 -23.90
CA GLY A 481 -5.06 -2.99 -23.60
C GLY A 481 -3.83 -2.78 -22.71
N ALA A 482 -3.20 -1.60 -22.74
CA ALA A 482 -2.24 -1.17 -21.73
C ALA A 482 -2.82 -0.11 -20.80
N ILE A 483 -3.23 1.04 -21.34
CA ILE A 483 -3.65 2.21 -20.55
C ILE A 483 -5.09 2.58 -20.89
N LEU A 484 -5.89 2.80 -19.85
CA LEU A 484 -7.18 3.45 -19.94
C LEU A 484 -7.15 4.76 -19.14
N SER A 485 -7.46 5.88 -19.80
CA SER A 485 -7.53 7.20 -19.16
C SER A 485 -8.93 7.76 -19.32
N GLY A 486 -9.68 7.94 -18.23
CA GLY A 486 -11.06 8.39 -18.39
C GLY A 486 -11.72 8.96 -17.16
N ASN A 487 -12.84 9.63 -17.38
CA ASN A 487 -13.64 10.15 -16.27
C ASN A 487 -14.38 9.02 -15.56
N ALA A 488 -14.68 9.22 -14.28
CA ALA A 488 -15.72 8.47 -13.61
C ALA A 488 -16.87 9.40 -13.19
N VAL A 489 -18.06 8.82 -13.06
CA VAL A 489 -19.28 9.51 -12.66
C VAL A 489 -19.78 8.91 -11.37
N SER A 490 -20.07 9.75 -10.37
CA SER A 490 -20.71 9.31 -9.13
C SER A 490 -22.02 10.01 -8.82
N THR A 491 -22.95 9.23 -8.27
CA THR A 491 -24.34 9.61 -7.99
C THR A 491 -24.53 10.46 -6.72
N VAL A 492 -23.58 10.45 -5.78
CA VAL A 492 -23.65 11.29 -4.55
C VAL A 492 -23.44 12.76 -4.87
N PHE A 493 -22.68 13.06 -5.91
CA PHE A 493 -22.13 14.39 -6.10
C PHE A 493 -23.03 15.35 -6.91
N GLY A 494 -24.33 15.11 -7.01
CA GLY A 494 -25.25 16.09 -7.63
C GLY A 494 -24.86 16.57 -9.03
N ASN A 495 -24.39 15.65 -9.90
CA ASN A 495 -23.81 15.94 -11.22
C ASN A 495 -22.47 16.71 -11.24
N LEU A 496 -21.71 16.74 -10.14
CA LEU A 496 -20.27 17.02 -10.22
C LEU A 496 -19.63 15.88 -11.01
N VAL A 497 -19.40 16.13 -12.29
CA VAL A 497 -18.44 15.39 -13.09
C VAL A 497 -17.09 15.65 -12.44
N ALA A 498 -16.37 14.61 -12.00
CA ALA A 498 -14.98 14.80 -11.62
C ALA A 498 -14.29 15.52 -12.79
N ALA A 499 -13.69 16.67 -12.47
CA ALA A 499 -13.08 17.53 -13.46
C ALA A 499 -11.91 16.80 -14.16
N GLY A 500 -11.38 17.44 -15.19
CA GLY A 500 -10.54 16.81 -16.19
C GLY A 500 -9.43 15.88 -15.68
N VAL A 501 -9.33 14.72 -16.32
CA VAL A 501 -8.16 13.84 -16.22
C VAL A 501 -7.11 14.29 -17.23
N GLU A 502 -5.87 14.48 -16.79
CA GLU A 502 -4.74 14.76 -17.66
C GLU A 502 -3.78 13.58 -17.68
N THR A 503 -3.50 13.06 -18.87
CA THR A 503 -2.51 11.99 -19.07
C THR A 503 -1.47 12.41 -20.10
N ASN A 504 -0.19 12.48 -19.71
CA ASN A 504 0.93 12.78 -20.59
C ASN A 504 1.82 11.54 -20.73
N ILE A 505 2.14 11.18 -21.97
CA ILE A 505 2.96 10.01 -22.31
C ILE A 505 4.05 10.46 -23.27
N THR A 506 5.31 10.30 -22.89
CA THR A 506 6.46 10.64 -23.75
C THR A 506 7.46 9.49 -23.84
N ASP A 507 8.20 9.39 -24.95
CA ASP A 507 9.34 8.48 -25.12
C ASP A 507 9.08 7.01 -24.75
N SER A 508 7.81 6.57 -24.82
CA SER A 508 7.37 5.28 -24.31
C SER A 508 7.11 4.27 -25.42
N VAL A 509 7.15 2.98 -25.10
CA VAL A 509 7.01 1.90 -26.08
C VAL A 509 5.86 0.96 -25.70
N PHE A 510 4.96 0.71 -26.65
CA PHE A 510 3.80 -0.17 -26.50
C PHE A 510 3.90 -1.35 -27.47
N ILE A 511 4.09 -2.57 -26.96
CA ILE A 511 4.29 -3.78 -27.76
C ILE A 511 3.23 -4.84 -27.45
N ASN A 512 2.48 -5.26 -28.47
CA ASN A 512 1.59 -6.43 -28.40
C ASN A 512 0.54 -6.36 -27.25
N ASN A 513 0.14 -5.16 -26.85
CA ASN A 513 -0.96 -4.98 -25.91
C ASN A 513 -2.30 -5.19 -26.63
N LYS A 514 -3.30 -5.71 -25.91
CA LYS A 514 -4.58 -6.11 -26.53
C LYS A 514 -5.80 -5.68 -25.74
N ALA A 515 -6.79 -5.14 -26.43
CA ALA A 515 -8.16 -5.04 -25.96
C ALA A 515 -9.00 -6.10 -26.69
N LEU A 516 -9.34 -7.22 -26.03
CA LEU A 516 -9.91 -8.39 -26.69
C LEU A 516 -11.41 -8.26 -26.99
N ASN A 517 -12.15 -7.56 -26.14
CA ASN A 517 -13.56 -7.21 -26.34
C ASN A 517 -13.74 -5.73 -26.01
N GLY A 518 -13.02 -4.88 -26.75
CA GLY A 518 -12.98 -3.44 -26.51
C GLY A 518 -12.11 -2.71 -27.54
N ASN A 519 -11.84 -1.45 -27.24
CA ASN A 519 -11.16 -0.49 -28.09
C ASN A 519 -9.75 -0.18 -27.59
N GLY A 520 -8.90 0.40 -28.45
CA GLY A 520 -7.63 0.97 -28.00
C GLY A 520 -6.63 -0.09 -27.49
N GLY A 521 -6.10 -0.92 -28.38
CA GLY A 521 -5.23 -2.04 -27.96
C GLY A 521 -4.00 -1.64 -27.15
N ALA A 522 -3.46 -0.43 -27.35
CA ALA A 522 -2.49 0.16 -26.44
C ALA A 522 -3.16 1.12 -25.47
N ILE A 523 -3.82 2.16 -25.99
CA ILE A 523 -4.33 3.27 -25.19
C ILE A 523 -5.79 3.53 -25.57
N ALA A 524 -6.63 3.66 -24.56
CA ALA A 524 -7.97 4.22 -24.66
C ALA A 524 -8.07 5.47 -23.80
N ALA A 525 -8.67 6.52 -24.33
CA ALA A 525 -9.02 7.70 -23.55
C ALA A 525 -10.44 8.15 -23.81
N GLU A 526 -11.24 8.30 -22.75
CA GLU A 526 -12.67 8.53 -22.91
C GLU A 526 -13.31 9.38 -21.82
N SER A 527 -14.44 9.99 -22.17
CA SER A 527 -15.40 10.57 -21.23
C SER A 527 -16.71 9.81 -21.32
N LEU A 528 -17.23 9.27 -20.21
CA LEU A 528 -18.46 8.49 -20.18
C LEU A 528 -19.66 9.21 -20.84
N ILE A 529 -20.24 8.59 -21.87
CA ILE A 529 -21.33 9.13 -22.69
C ILE A 529 -22.62 9.29 -21.87
N GLY A 530 -23.22 10.49 -21.89
CA GLY A 530 -24.54 10.76 -21.30
C GLY A 530 -24.55 11.85 -20.23
N TYR A 531 -23.38 12.20 -19.69
CA TYR A 531 -23.20 13.31 -18.77
C TYR A 531 -22.46 14.44 -19.47
N VAL A 532 -23.20 15.50 -19.84
CA VAL A 532 -22.64 16.68 -20.47
C VAL A 532 -21.86 17.46 -19.40
N ALA A 533 -20.55 17.23 -19.31
CA ALA A 533 -19.68 18.15 -18.61
C ALA A 533 -19.94 19.58 -19.14
N PRO A 534 -20.07 20.61 -18.29
CA PRO A 534 -20.40 21.98 -18.72
C PRO A 534 -19.39 22.59 -19.71
N SER A 535 -18.25 21.95 -19.95
CA SER A 535 -17.28 22.31 -20.98
C SER A 535 -16.76 21.05 -21.69
N ARG A 536 -16.66 21.10 -23.01
CA ARG A 536 -16.04 20.08 -23.88
C ARG A 536 -14.50 20.01 -23.71
N ALA A 537 -14.00 20.09 -22.48
CA ALA A 537 -12.58 20.18 -22.18
C ALA A 537 -12.24 19.65 -20.78
N ALA A 538 -12.61 18.40 -20.48
CA ALA A 538 -12.20 17.76 -19.23
C ALA A 538 -11.00 16.85 -19.48
N ASN A 539 -11.12 15.83 -20.34
CA ASN A 539 -10.03 14.85 -20.50
C ASN A 539 -9.00 15.29 -21.54
N ILE A 540 -7.76 15.39 -21.10
CA ILE A 540 -6.60 15.75 -21.91
C ILE A 540 -5.69 14.54 -21.99
N ILE A 541 -5.30 14.17 -23.20
CA ILE A 541 -4.26 13.17 -23.42
C ILE A 541 -3.20 13.68 -24.39
N ASN A 542 -1.94 13.70 -23.95
CA ASN A 542 -0.81 14.11 -24.76
C ASN A 542 0.11 12.90 -24.94
N ILE A 543 0.38 12.52 -26.18
CA ILE A 543 1.25 11.40 -26.51
C ILE A 543 2.32 11.92 -27.46
N GLN A 544 3.59 11.81 -27.06
CA GLN A 544 4.72 12.34 -27.81
C GLN A 544 5.83 11.30 -27.92
N ASP A 545 6.53 11.30 -29.07
CA ASP A 545 7.76 10.53 -29.29
C ASP A 545 7.67 9.03 -28.94
N SER A 546 6.46 8.46 -28.97
CA SER A 546 6.18 7.11 -28.48
C SER A 546 6.01 6.10 -29.62
N ASN A 547 6.32 4.83 -29.35
CA ASN A 547 6.37 3.76 -30.35
C ASN A 547 5.25 2.73 -30.12
N PHE A 548 4.48 2.41 -31.16
CA PHE A 548 3.40 1.42 -31.09
C PHE A 548 3.63 0.25 -32.05
N ILE A 549 3.82 -0.93 -31.50
CA ILE A 549 4.22 -2.14 -32.22
C ILE A 549 3.22 -3.26 -31.94
N ARG A 550 2.52 -3.73 -33.00
CA ARG A 550 1.64 -4.92 -32.95
C ARG A 550 0.53 -4.89 -31.87
N ASN A 551 0.10 -3.72 -31.40
CA ASN A 551 -1.07 -3.60 -30.52
C ASN A 551 -2.37 -3.86 -31.33
N SER A 552 -3.39 -4.42 -30.68
CA SER A 552 -4.65 -4.80 -31.35
C SER A 552 -5.88 -4.60 -30.48
N ALA A 553 -6.99 -4.20 -31.10
CA ALA A 553 -8.31 -4.15 -30.48
C ALA A 553 -9.28 -5.00 -31.31
N SER A 554 -10.34 -5.55 -30.71
CA SER A 554 -11.40 -6.23 -31.46
C SER A 554 -12.33 -5.25 -32.19
N ASP A 555 -12.51 -4.07 -31.60
CA ASP A 555 -13.51 -3.10 -32.01
C ASP A 555 -12.82 -1.93 -32.75
N GLU A 556 -12.77 -0.74 -32.17
CA GLU A 556 -12.20 0.45 -32.80
C GLU A 556 -10.82 0.81 -32.24
N GLY A 557 -9.97 1.42 -33.07
CA GLY A 557 -8.66 1.94 -32.66
C GLY A 557 -7.70 0.84 -32.19
N ASN A 558 -7.16 0.05 -33.12
CA ASN A 558 -6.22 -1.04 -32.80
C ASN A 558 -5.08 -0.62 -31.85
N ARG A 559 -4.63 0.63 -31.95
CA ARG A 559 -3.58 1.19 -31.09
C ARG A 559 -4.18 2.20 -30.12
N ILE A 560 -4.80 3.25 -30.66
CA ILE A 560 -5.31 4.38 -29.87
C ILE A 560 -6.80 4.56 -30.17
N TRP A 561 -7.60 4.63 -29.12
CA TRP A 561 -9.02 4.97 -29.21
C TRP A 561 -9.33 6.19 -28.32
N LEU A 562 -10.03 7.17 -28.88
CA LEU A 562 -10.33 8.45 -28.26
C LEU A 562 -11.83 8.76 -28.37
N GLN A 563 -12.47 9.09 -27.25
CA GLN A 563 -13.88 9.45 -27.20
C GLN A 563 -14.15 10.65 -26.30
N ASP A 564 -14.65 11.74 -26.89
CA ASP A 564 -14.99 12.97 -26.16
C ASP A 564 -13.79 13.53 -25.34
N VAL A 565 -12.60 13.55 -25.94
CA VAL A 565 -11.35 14.05 -25.32
C VAL A 565 -10.64 15.12 -26.17
N ASN A 566 -9.72 15.84 -25.54
CA ASN A 566 -8.73 16.68 -26.22
C ASN A 566 -7.39 15.96 -26.27
N ALA A 567 -6.93 15.63 -27.47
CA ALA A 567 -5.72 14.86 -27.69
C ALA A 567 -4.65 15.65 -28.47
N THR A 568 -3.39 15.45 -28.11
CA THR A 568 -2.22 15.88 -28.88
C THR A 568 -1.36 14.66 -29.18
N LEU A 569 -1.08 14.37 -30.46
CA LEU A 569 -0.41 13.13 -30.89
C LEU A 569 0.87 13.41 -31.71
N ASN A 570 1.90 13.98 -31.09
CA ASN A 570 3.08 14.45 -31.82
C ASN A 570 4.17 13.38 -32.00
N ASP A 571 4.75 13.26 -33.19
CA ASP A 571 5.98 12.49 -33.49
C ASP A 571 5.96 10.99 -33.08
N ASN A 572 4.76 10.43 -32.88
CA ASN A 572 4.56 9.02 -32.53
C ASN A 572 4.83 8.10 -33.73
N ARG A 573 5.41 6.92 -33.49
CA ARG A 573 5.80 5.97 -34.54
C ARG A 573 5.02 4.67 -34.46
N VAL A 574 4.81 4.05 -35.61
CA VAL A 574 4.00 2.83 -35.75
C VAL A 574 4.62 1.87 -36.74
N LEU A 575 4.55 0.56 -36.47
CA LEU A 575 5.01 -0.45 -37.43
C LEU A 575 4.01 -0.61 -38.58
N GLY A 576 4.48 -0.46 -39.83
CA GLY A 576 3.67 -0.64 -41.05
C GLY A 576 2.89 0.60 -41.50
N ARG A 577 2.03 0.46 -42.54
CA ARG A 577 1.16 1.55 -42.98
C ARG A 577 0.06 1.80 -41.94
N VAL A 578 -0.15 3.06 -41.56
CA VAL A 578 -1.33 3.44 -40.77
C VAL A 578 -2.60 3.20 -41.58
N SER A 579 -3.41 2.28 -41.07
CA SER A 579 -4.77 2.07 -41.55
C SER A 579 -5.72 3.01 -40.79
N GLY A 580 -6.87 3.34 -41.38
CA GLY A 580 -7.90 4.14 -40.70
C GLY A 580 -8.47 3.51 -39.43
N SER A 581 -8.12 2.26 -39.11
CA SER A 581 -8.48 1.53 -37.89
C SER A 581 -7.42 1.60 -36.78
N ASP A 582 -6.25 2.20 -37.01
CA ASP A 582 -5.17 2.19 -36.01
C ASP A 582 -5.33 3.26 -34.92
N ILE A 583 -5.82 4.44 -35.32
CA ILE A 583 -6.20 5.52 -34.42
C ILE A 583 -7.65 5.85 -34.74
N TYR A 584 -8.51 5.75 -33.74
CA TYR A 584 -9.90 6.14 -33.85
C TYR A 584 -10.21 7.28 -32.89
N ALA A 585 -10.94 8.29 -33.37
CA ALA A 585 -11.34 9.45 -32.59
C ALA A 585 -12.79 9.82 -32.88
N ALA A 586 -13.66 9.68 -31.87
CA ALA A 586 -15.05 10.11 -31.91
C ALA A 586 -15.25 11.33 -31.01
N ASN A 587 -15.94 12.35 -31.52
CA ASN A 587 -16.26 13.59 -30.80
C ASN A 587 -15.06 14.28 -30.11
N SER A 588 -13.85 13.99 -30.58
CA SER A 588 -12.60 14.43 -29.95
C SER A 588 -11.91 15.49 -30.79
N VAL A 589 -11.16 16.38 -30.13
CA VAL A 589 -10.25 17.31 -30.82
C VAL A 589 -8.87 16.67 -30.82
N VAL A 590 -8.33 16.36 -32.00
CA VAL A 590 -6.99 15.78 -32.15
C VAL A 590 -6.09 16.79 -32.84
N ASN A 591 -5.08 17.28 -32.11
CA ASN A 591 -4.07 18.20 -32.61
C ASN A 591 -2.79 17.46 -33.02
N ASP A 592 -2.08 18.03 -33.99
CA ASP A 592 -0.74 17.62 -34.45
C ASP A 592 -0.58 16.10 -34.67
N ILE A 593 -1.29 15.56 -35.66
CA ILE A 593 -1.03 14.22 -36.20
C ILE A 593 0.22 14.25 -37.11
N SER A 594 1.29 14.92 -36.66
CA SER A 594 2.56 14.95 -37.39
C SER A 594 2.95 13.51 -37.70
N SER A 595 3.23 13.27 -38.98
CA SER A 595 3.11 11.97 -39.63
C SER A 595 3.68 10.83 -38.80
N SER A 596 2.80 9.90 -38.40
CA SER A 596 3.21 8.62 -37.85
C SER A 596 4.24 7.98 -38.79
N ASN A 597 5.52 8.08 -38.43
CA ASN A 597 6.57 7.54 -39.28
C ASN A 597 6.48 6.01 -39.18
N ALA A 598 6.35 5.37 -40.34
CA ALA A 598 6.39 3.92 -40.40
C ALA A 598 7.77 3.48 -39.91
N MET A 599 7.81 2.74 -38.80
CA MET A 599 9.01 2.04 -38.36
C MET A 599 9.26 0.88 -39.32
N ASP A 600 10.49 0.69 -39.75
CA ASP A 600 10.85 -0.51 -40.52
C ASP A 600 11.22 -1.68 -39.60
N LEU A 601 11.33 -2.89 -40.18
CA LEU A 601 11.61 -4.11 -39.43
C LEU A 601 13.02 -4.10 -38.78
N GLU A 602 13.98 -3.38 -39.36
CA GLU A 602 15.34 -3.30 -38.81
C GLU A 602 15.38 -2.35 -37.61
N GLU A 603 14.67 -1.23 -37.67
CA GLU A 603 14.44 -0.33 -36.55
C GLU A 603 13.69 -1.01 -35.40
N GLU A 604 12.66 -1.80 -35.72
CA GLU A 604 11.95 -2.61 -34.73
C GLU A 604 12.89 -3.59 -34.05
N LEU A 605 13.67 -4.36 -34.80
CA LEU A 605 14.63 -5.31 -34.23
C LEU A 605 15.70 -4.59 -33.38
N ARG A 606 16.13 -3.39 -33.75
CA ARG A 606 17.04 -2.58 -32.93
C ARG A 606 16.38 -2.12 -31.64
N LEU A 607 15.13 -1.66 -31.69
CA LEU A 607 14.36 -1.25 -30.52
C LEU A 607 14.07 -2.44 -29.59
N GLU A 608 13.61 -3.57 -30.12
CA GLU A 608 13.38 -4.79 -29.36
C GLU A 608 14.66 -5.29 -28.68
N ASN A 609 15.82 -5.15 -29.34
CA ASN A 609 17.13 -5.52 -28.79
C ASN A 609 17.64 -4.52 -27.73
N SER A 610 17.38 -3.21 -27.87
CA SER A 610 17.72 -2.24 -26.83
C SER A 610 16.84 -2.41 -25.59
N LEU A 611 15.56 -2.75 -25.79
CA LEU A 611 14.63 -3.07 -24.70
C LEU A 611 14.93 -4.43 -24.06
N HIS A 612 15.56 -5.37 -24.77
CA HIS A 612 16.04 -6.64 -24.22
C HIS A 612 17.12 -6.44 -23.13
N LEU A 613 17.88 -5.36 -23.17
CA LEU A 613 18.87 -5.03 -22.11
C LEU A 613 18.20 -4.56 -20.81
N LEU A 614 16.92 -4.16 -20.85
CA LEU A 614 16.08 -3.92 -19.67
C LEU A 614 15.42 -5.21 -19.13
N ARG A 615 15.51 -6.35 -19.84
CA ARG A 615 14.83 -7.62 -19.48
C ARG A 615 15.62 -8.50 -18.52
N ASP A 616 16.93 -8.32 -18.43
CA ASP A 616 17.83 -9.21 -17.68
C ASP A 616 18.24 -8.66 -16.31
N SER A 617 17.78 -7.45 -15.95
CA SER A 617 17.67 -7.07 -14.55
C SER A 617 16.36 -7.62 -14.00
N ASP A 618 16.21 -8.95 -13.97
CA ASP A 618 15.54 -9.51 -12.81
C ASP A 618 16.31 -8.88 -11.64
N ILE A 619 15.63 -8.07 -10.84
CA ILE A 619 16.18 -7.55 -9.59
C ILE A 619 16.37 -8.83 -8.76
N ILE A 620 17.54 -9.44 -8.91
CA ILE A 620 17.92 -10.63 -8.17
C ILE A 620 18.13 -10.11 -6.74
N LEU A 621 17.03 -10.09 -5.98
CA LEU A 621 17.08 -10.15 -4.52
C LEU A 621 17.92 -11.38 -4.19
N MET A 622 19.16 -11.14 -3.76
CA MET A 622 20.07 -12.15 -3.21
C MET A 622 20.03 -12.11 -1.70
#